data_AF-A0A942YY97-F1
#
_entry.id   AF-A0A942YY97-F1
#
_cell.length_a   1.000
_cell.length_b   1.000
_cell.length_c   1.000
_cell.angle_alpha   90.00
_cell.angle_beta   90.00
_cell.angle_gamma   90.00
#
_symmetry.space_group_name_H-M   'P 1'
#
loop_
_entity.id
_entity.type
_entity.pdbx_description
1 polymer ?
#
loop_
_entity_poly.entity_id
_entity_poly.type
_entity_poly.pdbx_seq_one_letter_code
_entity_poly.pdbx_strand_id
1 'polypeptide(L)'
;MGKTFFQDSEPVLKFPSSIAALLKKLPEAMKYGVREEVCRSFLFEEDSGALDKNFYHQPHELFISNSLAETLRIPADLIFQIQVVQEKVFLGPTVGLLLGEKNHLYNLSYMKKFKNRLGAYKRFGGVVIAFSTRSIDWVIKVAYGMMYDPIGNCWRYDSTTIPAAIYRRNFRHAKLLDIWKSTYRTPIEYGKFLLENRKPIS
;
A
#
# COMPACT_ATOMS: atom_id res chain seq x y z
N MET A 1 4.99 18.93 2.07
CA MET A 1 5.39 18.78 0.66
C MET A 1 4.98 17.40 0.22
N GLY A 2 4.40 17.25 -0.97
CA GLY A 2 3.98 15.94 -1.47
C GLY A 2 2.82 16.03 -2.46
N LYS A 3 3.15 16.32 -3.72
CA LYS A 3 2.42 15.81 -4.87
C LYS A 3 3.46 15.49 -5.93
N THR A 4 3.70 14.22 -6.17
CA THR A 4 4.57 13.79 -7.27
C THR A 4 3.82 12.80 -8.16
N PHE A 5 2.54 13.11 -8.39
CA PHE A 5 1.88 12.61 -9.57
C PHE A 5 2.02 13.63 -10.69
N PHE A 6 2.45 13.16 -11.85
CA PHE A 6 2.46 13.97 -13.06
C PHE A 6 1.26 13.62 -13.93
N GLN A 7 0.78 14.61 -14.67
CA GLN A 7 -0.31 14.40 -15.62
C GLN A 7 0.21 13.62 -16.82
N ASP A 8 -0.32 12.42 -17.01
CA ASP A 8 -0.10 11.59 -18.17
C ASP A 8 -1.31 10.66 -18.32
N SER A 9 -1.80 10.51 -19.55
CA SER A 9 -2.90 9.59 -19.87
C SER A 9 -2.47 8.13 -19.78
N GLU A 10 -1.18 7.85 -19.86
CA GLU A 10 -0.64 6.50 -19.89
C GLU A 10 -0.06 6.08 -18.52
N PRO A 11 -0.12 4.79 -18.16
CA PRO A 11 0.44 4.31 -16.91
C PRO A 11 1.96 4.34 -16.98
N VAL A 12 2.56 5.30 -16.28
CA VAL A 12 3.99 5.60 -16.36
C VAL A 12 4.58 5.74 -14.97
N LEU A 13 5.79 5.20 -14.82
CA LEU A 13 6.62 5.27 -13.63
C LEU A 13 7.95 5.93 -13.98
N LYS A 14 8.42 6.92 -13.22
CA LYS A 14 9.76 7.48 -13.41
C LYS A 14 10.61 7.24 -12.18
N PHE A 15 11.77 6.65 -12.40
CA PHE A 15 12.75 6.35 -11.37
C PHE A 15 13.83 7.42 -11.33
N PRO A 16 14.25 7.86 -10.13
CA PRO A 16 15.51 8.55 -9.97
C PRO A 16 16.66 7.70 -10.50
N SER A 17 17.60 8.33 -11.21
CA SER A 17 18.77 7.64 -11.78
C SER A 17 19.56 6.85 -10.74
N SER A 18 19.65 7.33 -9.49
CA SER A 18 20.36 6.60 -8.43
C SER A 18 19.71 5.27 -8.09
N ILE A 19 18.37 5.22 -8.02
CA ILE A 19 17.62 3.98 -7.76
C ILE A 19 17.72 3.06 -8.96
N ALA A 20 17.57 3.61 -10.17
CA ALA A 20 17.62 2.81 -11.40
C ALA A 20 18.98 2.14 -11.63
N ALA A 21 20.09 2.77 -11.21
CA ALA A 21 21.42 2.18 -11.28
C ALA A 21 21.57 0.89 -10.45
N LEU A 22 20.71 0.68 -9.44
CA LEU A 22 20.68 -0.54 -8.63
C LEU A 22 19.82 -1.65 -9.27
N LEU A 23 19.06 -1.33 -10.31
CA LEU A 23 18.17 -2.27 -10.98
C LEU A 23 18.86 -2.87 -12.20
N LYS A 24 18.75 -4.20 -12.35
CA LYS A 24 19.23 -4.88 -13.57
C LYS A 24 18.43 -4.50 -14.81
N LYS A 25 17.16 -4.16 -14.62
CA LYS A 25 16.21 -3.73 -15.65
C LYS A 25 15.14 -2.88 -15.00
N LEU A 26 14.63 -1.91 -15.74
CA LEU A 26 13.49 -1.11 -15.29
C LEU A 26 12.23 -1.96 -15.18
N PRO A 27 11.40 -1.76 -14.15
CA PRO A 27 10.16 -2.49 -13.98
C PRO A 27 9.15 -2.23 -15.09
N GLU A 28 8.33 -3.23 -15.42
CA GLU A 28 7.29 -3.14 -16.46
C GLU A 28 5.88 -3.19 -15.87
N ALA A 29 5.78 -3.38 -14.55
CA ALA A 29 4.50 -3.35 -13.85
C ALA A 29 4.65 -2.86 -12.41
N MET A 30 3.57 -2.32 -11.87
CA MET A 30 3.43 -1.94 -10.47
C MET A 30 2.29 -2.71 -9.82
N LYS A 31 2.57 -3.25 -8.64
CA LYS A 31 1.61 -3.92 -7.76
C LYS A 31 1.36 -3.07 -6.53
N TYR A 32 0.08 -2.90 -6.21
CA TYR A 32 -0.39 -2.21 -5.02
C TYR A 32 -1.65 -2.91 -4.51
N GLY A 33 -1.60 -3.39 -3.26
CA GLY A 33 -2.63 -4.29 -2.72
C GLY A 33 -2.83 -5.54 -3.59
N VAL A 34 -4.08 -5.84 -3.92
CA VAL A 34 -4.43 -6.97 -4.82
C VAL A 34 -4.39 -6.59 -6.31
N ARG A 35 -4.12 -5.33 -6.65
CA ARG A 35 -4.10 -4.86 -8.04
C ARG A 35 -2.68 -4.78 -8.57
N GLU A 36 -2.57 -5.02 -9.86
CA GLU A 36 -1.34 -4.94 -10.63
C GLU A 36 -1.69 -4.26 -11.95
N GLU A 37 -0.83 -3.35 -12.39
CA GLU A 37 -1.00 -2.59 -13.62
C GLU A 37 0.32 -2.58 -14.39
N VAL A 38 0.25 -2.83 -15.70
CA VAL A 38 1.41 -2.72 -16.59
C VAL A 38 1.73 -1.24 -16.77
N CYS A 39 3.00 -0.88 -16.67
CA CYS A 39 3.41 0.51 -16.80
C CYS A 39 4.73 0.62 -17.57
N ARG A 40 4.89 1.74 -18.27
CA ARG A 40 6.20 2.10 -18.84
C ARG A 40 7.05 2.78 -17.80
N SER A 41 8.29 2.34 -17.68
CA SER A 41 9.25 2.94 -16.76
C SER A 41 10.29 3.77 -17.51
N PHE A 42 10.56 4.97 -17.00
CA PHE A 42 11.59 5.87 -17.52
C PHE A 42 12.57 6.29 -16.43
N LEU A 43 13.74 6.73 -16.85
CA LEU A 43 14.69 7.41 -15.98
C LEU A 43 14.33 8.89 -15.88
N PHE A 44 14.62 9.48 -14.74
CA PHE A 44 14.57 10.91 -14.53
C PHE A 44 15.92 11.38 -13.97
N GLU A 45 16.59 12.26 -14.72
CA GLU A 45 18.01 12.57 -14.53
C GLU A 45 18.29 13.56 -13.40
N GLU A 46 17.31 14.35 -12.94
CA GLU A 46 17.49 15.25 -11.80
C GLU A 46 17.38 14.46 -10.48
N ASP A 47 18.47 13.81 -10.11
CA ASP A 47 18.60 13.16 -8.81
C ASP A 47 19.57 13.95 -7.92
N SER A 48 19.01 14.69 -6.96
CA SER A 48 19.80 15.48 -6.00
C SER A 48 20.14 14.71 -4.72
N GLY A 49 19.72 13.44 -4.60
CA GLY A 49 19.82 12.67 -3.36
C GLY A 49 20.94 11.63 -3.38
N ALA A 50 21.82 11.67 -2.38
CA ALA A 50 22.62 10.49 -2.05
C ALA A 50 21.69 9.36 -1.55
N LEU A 51 21.88 8.14 -2.04
CA LEU A 51 21.10 6.94 -1.66
C LEU A 51 21.29 6.54 -0.18
N ASP A 52 22.19 7.20 0.54
CA ASP A 52 22.56 6.87 1.91
C ASP A 52 21.52 7.31 2.97
N LYS A 53 20.48 8.06 2.57
CA LYS A 53 19.45 8.60 3.47
C LYS A 53 18.01 8.31 3.01
N ASN A 54 17.65 7.03 2.92
CA ASN A 54 16.26 6.62 2.67
C ASN A 54 15.50 6.32 3.99
N PHE A 55 14.94 7.37 4.61
CA PHE A 55 14.19 7.26 5.87
C PHE A 55 12.75 7.71 5.70
N TYR A 56 11.85 7.28 6.59
CA TYR A 56 10.45 7.72 6.58
C TYR A 56 10.30 9.26 6.57
N HIS A 57 11.18 9.99 7.24
CA HIS A 57 11.13 11.45 7.30
C HIS A 57 11.85 12.16 6.15
N GLN A 58 12.55 11.40 5.31
CA GLN A 58 13.29 11.90 4.14
C GLN A 58 13.21 10.82 3.04
N PRO A 59 12.00 10.56 2.49
CA PRO A 59 11.82 9.52 1.49
C PRO A 59 12.40 9.97 0.15
N HIS A 60 12.87 9.03 -0.65
CA HIS A 60 13.12 9.30 -2.07
C HIS A 60 11.80 9.50 -2.82
N GLU A 61 11.83 10.38 -3.81
CA GLU A 61 10.68 10.61 -4.66
C GLU A 61 10.61 9.57 -5.77
N LEU A 62 9.43 8.99 -5.95
CA LEU A 62 9.08 8.16 -7.08
C LEU A 62 7.92 8.85 -7.80
N PHE A 63 8.07 9.10 -9.10
CA PHE A 63 7.05 9.81 -9.86
C PHE A 63 6.13 8.80 -10.53
N ILE A 64 4.84 8.92 -10.27
CA ILE A 64 3.81 8.02 -10.78
C ILE A 64 2.83 8.86 -11.60
N SER A 65 2.42 8.41 -12.79
CA SER A 65 1.39 9.15 -13.53
C SER A 65 0.06 9.12 -12.78
N ASN A 66 -0.76 10.16 -12.93
CA ASN A 66 -2.12 10.17 -12.37
C ASN A 66 -2.94 8.97 -12.84
N SER A 67 -2.84 8.57 -14.11
CA SER A 67 -3.56 7.41 -14.64
C SER A 67 -3.18 6.11 -13.92
N LEU A 68 -1.89 5.88 -13.64
CA LEU A 68 -1.43 4.72 -12.88
C LEU A 68 -1.88 4.78 -11.42
N ALA A 69 -1.75 5.95 -10.78
CA ALA A 69 -2.15 6.17 -9.39
C ALA A 69 -3.66 5.99 -9.20
N GLU A 70 -4.49 6.51 -10.10
CA GLU A 70 -5.95 6.37 -10.09
C GLU A 70 -6.37 4.93 -10.37
N THR A 71 -5.71 4.29 -11.34
CA THR A 71 -5.97 2.89 -11.69
C THR A 71 -5.68 1.99 -10.50
N LEU A 72 -4.54 2.15 -9.82
CA LEU A 72 -4.19 1.37 -8.64
C LEU A 72 -4.88 1.85 -7.35
N ARG A 73 -5.51 3.05 -7.35
CA ARG A 73 -6.11 3.71 -6.18
C ARG A 73 -5.09 3.96 -5.06
N ILE A 74 -3.93 4.51 -5.42
CA ILE A 74 -2.84 4.84 -4.50
C ILE A 74 -3.15 6.19 -3.80
N PRO A 75 -3.18 6.24 -2.45
CA PRO A 75 -3.28 7.51 -1.73
C PRO A 75 -2.01 8.35 -1.91
N ALA A 76 -2.17 9.62 -2.28
CA ALA A 76 -1.07 10.53 -2.56
C ALA A 76 -0.37 11.08 -1.30
N ASP A 77 -1.04 11.02 -0.15
CA ASP A 77 -0.66 11.67 1.10
C ASP A 77 0.13 10.76 2.06
N LEU A 78 0.57 9.59 1.58
CA LEU A 78 1.25 8.58 2.38
C LEU A 78 2.66 8.29 1.87
N ILE A 79 3.53 7.87 2.77
CA ILE A 79 4.90 7.43 2.47
C ILE A 79 4.90 5.90 2.39
N PHE A 80 5.43 5.36 1.31
CA PHE A 80 5.44 3.92 1.04
C PHE A 80 6.85 3.36 1.06
N GLN A 81 6.94 2.06 1.37
CA GLN A 81 8.09 1.25 1.00
C GLN A 81 7.91 0.75 -0.43
N ILE A 82 9.04 0.62 -1.11
CA ILE A 82 9.14 0.13 -2.48
C ILE A 82 10.04 -1.09 -2.45
N GLN A 83 9.58 -2.16 -3.10
CA GLN A 83 10.41 -3.33 -3.37
C GLN A 83 10.35 -3.63 -4.87
N VAL A 84 11.50 -3.94 -5.48
CA VAL A 84 11.55 -4.35 -6.89
C VAL A 84 11.92 -5.83 -6.94
N VAL A 85 11.05 -6.66 -7.51
CA VAL A 85 11.25 -8.12 -7.67
C VAL A 85 10.78 -8.52 -9.06
N GLN A 86 11.60 -9.25 -9.81
CA GLN A 86 11.24 -9.78 -11.14
C GLN A 86 10.62 -8.71 -12.05
N GLU A 87 11.27 -7.54 -12.15
CA GLU A 87 10.81 -6.44 -13.02
C GLU A 87 9.43 -5.87 -12.63
N LYS A 88 9.00 -6.09 -11.39
CA LYS A 88 7.79 -5.51 -10.82
C LYS A 88 8.11 -4.67 -9.60
N VAL A 89 7.45 -3.52 -9.51
CA VAL A 89 7.42 -2.70 -8.31
C VAL A 89 6.31 -3.19 -7.40
N PHE A 90 6.62 -3.38 -6.12
CA PHE A 90 5.64 -3.61 -5.08
C PHE A 90 5.63 -2.38 -4.18
N LEU A 91 4.50 -1.67 -4.18
CA LEU A 91 4.27 -0.50 -3.35
C LEU A 91 3.49 -0.92 -2.10
N GLY A 92 4.02 -0.62 -0.91
CA GLY A 92 3.39 -1.09 0.31
C GLY A 92 4.09 -0.70 1.61
N PRO A 93 3.72 -1.36 2.71
CA PRO A 93 2.69 -2.40 2.81
C PRO A 93 1.27 -1.84 2.64
N THR A 94 0.31 -2.71 2.30
CA THR A 94 -1.12 -2.40 2.37
C THR A 94 -1.77 -3.37 3.35
N VAL A 95 -2.32 -2.84 4.44
CA VAL A 95 -2.85 -3.62 5.55
C VAL A 95 -4.34 -3.31 5.76
N GLY A 96 -5.15 -4.35 5.72
CA GLY A 96 -6.57 -4.32 6.02
C GLY A 96 -6.88 -4.81 7.42
N LEU A 97 -7.71 -4.08 8.17
CA LEU A 97 -8.19 -4.48 9.49
C LEU A 97 -9.66 -4.89 9.42
N LEU A 98 -9.93 -6.19 9.47
CA LEU A 98 -11.27 -6.75 9.61
C LEU A 98 -11.60 -6.91 11.11
N LEU A 99 -12.19 -5.87 11.69
CA LEU A 99 -12.48 -5.73 13.12
C LEU A 99 -13.91 -6.18 13.52
N GLY A 100 -14.71 -6.64 12.55
CA GLY A 100 -16.09 -7.08 12.72
C GLY A 100 -16.89 -7.03 11.42
N GLU A 101 -18.03 -7.71 11.37
CA GLU A 101 -18.89 -7.79 10.17
C GLU A 101 -19.89 -6.63 10.04
N LYS A 102 -20.07 -5.87 11.11
CA LYS A 102 -21.05 -4.78 11.19
C LYS A 102 -20.41 -3.46 10.72
N ASN A 103 -20.81 -2.97 9.54
CA ASN A 103 -20.30 -1.73 8.93
C ASN A 103 -20.42 -0.51 9.86
N HIS A 104 -21.52 -0.39 10.60
CA HIS A 104 -21.78 0.74 11.48
C HIS A 104 -20.76 0.89 12.63
N LEU A 105 -19.97 -0.16 12.90
CA LEU A 105 -18.90 -0.09 13.89
C LEU A 105 -17.69 0.68 13.37
N TYR A 106 -17.49 0.82 12.06
CA TYR A 106 -16.36 1.55 11.50
C TYR A 106 -16.67 3.04 11.42
N ASN A 107 -16.67 3.69 12.59
CA ASN A 107 -16.82 5.14 12.72
C ASN A 107 -15.67 5.73 13.54
N LEU A 108 -15.50 7.05 13.49
CA LEU A 108 -14.42 7.75 14.20
C LEU A 108 -14.37 7.42 15.69
N SER A 109 -15.53 7.38 16.37
CA SER A 109 -15.60 7.09 17.81
C SER A 109 -15.06 5.70 18.13
N TYR A 110 -15.49 4.68 17.38
CA TYR A 110 -15.00 3.31 17.54
C TYR A 110 -13.51 3.19 17.21
N MET A 111 -13.03 3.92 16.19
CA MET A 111 -11.64 3.83 15.75
C MET A 111 -10.64 4.52 16.68
N LYS A 112 -11.08 5.46 17.55
CA LYS A 112 -10.23 6.10 18.56
C LYS A 112 -9.46 5.09 19.43
N LYS A 113 -10.06 3.95 19.77
CA LYS A 113 -9.40 2.90 20.58
C LYS A 113 -8.25 2.18 19.88
N PHE A 114 -8.12 2.34 18.56
CA PHE A 114 -7.04 1.77 17.76
C PHE A 114 -5.95 2.79 17.41
N LYS A 115 -6.12 4.08 17.75
CA LYS A 115 -5.14 5.15 17.48
C LYS A 115 -3.73 4.79 17.95
N ASN A 116 -3.59 4.34 19.19
CA ASN A 116 -2.29 4.03 19.78
C ASN A 116 -1.68 2.70 19.29
N ARG A 117 -2.42 1.90 18.50
CA ARG A 117 -1.93 0.60 18.00
C ARG A 117 -1.00 0.72 16.80
N LEU A 118 -0.89 1.93 16.23
CA LEU A 118 -0.04 2.23 15.08
C LEU A 118 1.19 3.06 15.48
N GLY A 119 1.65 2.96 16.74
CA GLY A 119 2.85 3.66 17.22
C GLY A 119 4.13 3.33 16.43
N ALA A 120 4.17 2.15 15.79
CA ALA A 120 5.27 1.74 14.91
C ALA A 120 5.04 2.09 13.42
N TYR A 121 4.00 2.86 13.06
CA TYR A 121 3.66 3.16 11.67
C TYR A 121 4.84 3.68 10.85
N LYS A 122 5.60 4.62 11.40
CA LYS A 122 6.77 5.21 10.74
C LYS A 122 7.88 4.21 10.38
N ARG A 123 7.88 3.00 10.96
CA ARG A 123 8.83 1.93 10.61
C ARG A 123 8.46 1.22 9.30
N PHE A 124 7.20 1.30 8.88
CA PHE A 124 6.71 0.55 7.72
C PHE A 124 5.98 1.41 6.67
N GLY A 125 5.34 2.52 7.06
CA GLY A 125 4.60 3.39 6.13
C GLY A 125 3.36 2.73 5.51
N GLY A 126 3.04 3.07 4.28
CA GLY A 126 1.99 2.44 3.49
C GLY A 126 0.56 2.67 4.01
N VAL A 127 -0.36 1.80 3.60
CA VAL A 127 -1.78 1.95 3.96
C VAL A 127 -2.17 1.04 5.10
N VAL A 128 -2.92 1.61 6.05
CA VAL A 128 -3.72 0.84 7.01
C VAL A 128 -5.16 1.30 6.89
N ILE A 129 -6.07 0.38 6.53
CA ILE A 129 -7.51 0.66 6.41
C ILE A 129 -8.33 -0.36 7.19
N ALA A 130 -9.27 0.12 8.00
CA ALA A 130 -10.25 -0.70 8.69
C ALA A 130 -11.57 -0.67 7.91
N PHE A 131 -12.04 -1.84 7.47
CA PHE A 131 -13.21 -1.97 6.61
C PHE A 131 -13.97 -3.25 6.93
N SER A 132 -15.15 -3.41 6.33
CA SER A 132 -15.90 -4.67 6.39
C SER A 132 -15.99 -5.29 4.99
N THR A 133 -16.30 -6.58 4.92
CA THR A 133 -16.53 -7.24 3.62
C THR A 133 -17.70 -6.67 2.83
N ARG A 134 -18.64 -6.02 3.51
CA ARG A 134 -19.81 -5.38 2.87
C ARG A 134 -19.47 -3.98 2.32
N SER A 135 -18.33 -3.41 2.71
CA SER A 135 -17.83 -2.14 2.18
C SER A 135 -16.74 -2.34 1.13
N ILE A 136 -16.69 -3.52 0.51
CA ILE A 136 -15.82 -3.82 -0.63
C ILE A 136 -16.66 -3.79 -1.89
N ASP A 137 -16.20 -3.03 -2.88
CA ASP A 137 -16.60 -3.24 -4.25
C ASP A 137 -15.69 -4.32 -4.86
N TRP A 138 -16.28 -5.50 -5.05
CA TRP A 138 -15.56 -6.68 -5.54
C TRP A 138 -15.29 -6.64 -7.05
N VAL A 139 -16.03 -5.81 -7.80
CA VAL A 139 -15.86 -5.67 -9.25
C VAL A 139 -14.60 -4.84 -9.51
N ILE A 140 -14.50 -3.66 -8.90
CA ILE A 140 -13.33 -2.77 -9.08
C ILE A 140 -12.23 -2.99 -8.05
N LYS A 141 -12.40 -3.96 -7.14
CA LYS A 141 -11.45 -4.34 -6.09
C LYS A 141 -11.03 -3.17 -5.20
N VAL A 142 -12.01 -2.42 -4.71
CA VAL A 142 -11.84 -1.25 -3.82
C VAL A 142 -12.45 -1.53 -2.46
N ALA A 143 -11.69 -1.26 -1.40
CA ALA A 143 -12.16 -1.28 -0.02
C ALA A 143 -12.47 0.15 0.44
N TYR A 144 -13.68 0.37 0.95
CA TYR A 144 -14.11 1.61 1.57
C TYR A 144 -14.10 1.44 3.09
N GLY A 145 -13.58 2.42 3.83
CA GLY A 145 -13.49 2.31 5.27
C GLY A 145 -12.73 3.44 5.94
N MET A 146 -12.23 3.17 7.14
CA MET A 146 -11.47 4.10 7.95
C MET A 146 -9.98 3.89 7.68
N MET A 147 -9.36 4.78 6.90
CA MET A 147 -7.92 4.81 6.66
C MET A 147 -7.21 5.57 7.79
N TYR A 148 -6.05 5.09 8.20
CA TYR A 148 -5.23 5.78 9.20
C TYR A 148 -4.44 6.93 8.55
N ASP A 149 -4.56 8.11 9.14
CA ASP A 149 -3.75 9.29 8.80
C ASP A 149 -2.58 9.40 9.81
N PRO A 150 -1.33 9.19 9.36
CA PRO A 150 -0.17 9.25 10.23
C PRO A 150 0.26 10.67 10.61
N ILE A 151 -0.15 11.69 9.84
CA ILE A 151 0.14 13.10 10.12
C ILE A 151 -0.77 13.58 11.26
N GLY A 152 -2.08 13.38 11.10
CA GLY A 152 -3.08 13.72 12.10
C GLY A 152 -3.12 12.77 13.30
N ASN A 153 -2.46 11.60 13.20
CA ASN A 153 -2.58 10.50 14.16
C ASN A 153 -4.07 10.21 14.45
N CYS A 154 -4.84 10.07 13.37
CA CYS A 154 -6.28 9.94 13.41
C CYS A 154 -6.75 8.96 12.34
N TRP A 155 -8.05 8.68 12.33
CA TRP A 155 -8.67 7.88 11.29
C TRP A 155 -9.51 8.81 10.44
N ARG A 156 -9.50 8.60 9.12
CA ARG A 156 -10.33 9.34 8.16
C ARG A 156 -11.08 8.35 7.29
N TYR A 157 -12.30 8.70 6.88
CA TYR A 157 -13.01 7.87 5.91
C TYR A 157 -12.37 8.06 4.54
N ASP A 158 -12.00 6.96 3.88
CA ASP A 158 -11.42 6.96 2.54
C ASP A 158 -11.56 5.57 1.89
N SER A 159 -10.99 5.42 0.71
CA SER A 159 -10.93 4.19 -0.06
C SER A 159 -9.54 3.94 -0.61
N THR A 160 -9.22 2.66 -0.83
CA THR A 160 -8.02 2.21 -1.51
C THR A 160 -8.33 0.88 -2.18
N THR A 161 -7.45 0.36 -3.03
CA THR A 161 -7.56 -1.04 -3.45
C THR A 161 -7.62 -2.00 -2.24
N ILE A 162 -8.22 -3.17 -2.42
CA ILE A 162 -8.24 -4.21 -1.38
C ILE A 162 -6.78 -4.48 -0.93
N PRO A 163 -6.48 -4.38 0.38
CA PRO A 163 -5.12 -4.56 0.87
C PRO A 163 -4.57 -5.96 0.64
N ALA A 164 -3.26 -6.07 0.38
CA ALA A 164 -2.59 -7.34 0.16
C ALA A 164 -2.53 -8.21 1.44
N ALA A 165 -2.43 -7.58 2.60
CA ALA A 165 -2.43 -8.25 3.90
C ALA A 165 -3.70 -7.91 4.68
N ILE A 166 -4.43 -8.92 5.14
CA ILE A 166 -5.64 -8.74 5.95
C ILE A 166 -5.42 -9.30 7.35
N TYR A 167 -5.50 -8.43 8.36
CA TYR A 167 -5.56 -8.81 9.76
C TYR A 167 -7.02 -8.98 10.20
N ARG A 168 -7.33 -10.15 10.77
CA ARG A 168 -8.66 -10.48 11.30
C ARG A 168 -8.55 -10.94 12.74
N ARG A 169 -9.26 -10.27 13.66
CA ARG A 169 -9.21 -10.60 15.09
C ARG A 169 -10.07 -11.81 15.48
N ASN A 170 -11.19 -12.04 14.77
CA ASN A 170 -12.13 -13.11 15.09
C ASN A 170 -12.22 -14.13 13.94
N PHE A 171 -11.66 -15.32 14.14
CA PHE A 171 -11.59 -16.43 13.17
C PHE A 171 -12.87 -17.28 13.05
N ARG A 172 -14.04 -16.77 13.45
CA ARG A 172 -15.24 -17.61 13.62
C ARG A 172 -16.10 -17.85 12.37
N HIS A 173 -15.73 -17.37 11.18
CA HIS A 173 -16.51 -17.64 9.96
C HIS A 173 -15.64 -18.01 8.76
N ALA A 174 -15.82 -19.24 8.25
CA ALA A 174 -15.12 -19.87 7.13
C ALA A 174 -15.35 -19.18 5.76
N LYS A 175 -16.51 -18.54 5.58
CA LYS A 175 -16.96 -17.97 4.29
C LYS A 175 -16.01 -16.94 3.67
N LEU A 176 -15.27 -16.19 4.48
CA LEU A 176 -14.28 -15.20 4.04
C LEU A 176 -13.01 -15.85 3.48
N LEU A 177 -12.61 -16.99 4.04
CA LEU A 177 -11.46 -17.76 3.61
C LEU A 177 -11.74 -18.41 2.25
N ASP A 178 -12.98 -18.85 2.02
CA ASP A 178 -13.41 -19.44 0.75
C ASP A 178 -13.45 -18.40 -0.36
N ILE A 179 -13.97 -17.19 -0.09
CA ILE A 179 -13.93 -16.07 -1.05
C ILE A 179 -12.47 -15.68 -1.35
N TRP A 180 -11.60 -15.62 -0.34
CA TRP A 180 -10.19 -15.30 -0.57
C TRP A 180 -9.43 -16.38 -1.34
N LYS A 181 -9.66 -17.66 -1.03
CA LYS A 181 -9.03 -18.80 -1.72
C LYS A 181 -9.55 -18.98 -3.15
N SER A 182 -10.83 -18.70 -3.40
CA SER A 182 -11.42 -18.80 -4.75
C SER A 182 -11.05 -17.61 -5.64
N THR A 183 -10.89 -16.42 -5.05
CA THR A 183 -10.60 -15.19 -5.80
C THR A 183 -9.09 -14.95 -5.96
N TYR A 184 -8.27 -15.41 -5.01
CA TYR A 184 -6.83 -15.18 -4.98
C TYR A 184 -6.09 -16.49 -4.69
N ARG A 185 -5.55 -17.13 -5.74
CA ARG A 185 -4.45 -18.10 -5.56
C ARG A 185 -3.30 -17.31 -4.91
N THR A 186 -2.89 -17.78 -3.73
CA THR A 186 -1.79 -17.33 -2.84
C THR A 186 -2.00 -16.07 -1.97
N PRO A 187 -2.67 -16.22 -0.81
CA PRO A 187 -2.58 -15.26 0.30
C PRO A 187 -1.42 -15.53 1.29
N ILE A 188 -0.61 -16.58 1.09
CA ILE A 188 0.27 -17.11 2.15
C ILE A 188 1.71 -16.55 2.08
N GLU A 189 2.19 -16.10 0.91
CA GLU A 189 3.62 -15.75 0.77
C GLU A 189 3.98 -14.39 1.38
N TYR A 190 3.10 -13.38 1.32
CA TYR A 190 3.40 -12.05 1.87
C TYR A 190 3.39 -12.00 3.41
N GLY A 191 2.47 -12.74 4.04
CA GLY A 191 2.41 -12.84 5.51
C GLY A 191 3.59 -13.60 6.09
N LYS A 192 4.09 -14.62 5.39
CA LYS A 192 5.32 -15.34 5.75
C LYS A 192 6.56 -14.45 5.59
N PHE A 193 6.66 -13.72 4.47
CA PHE A 193 7.78 -12.84 4.17
C PHE A 193 7.97 -11.69 5.19
N LEU A 194 6.87 -11.07 5.66
CA LEU A 194 6.92 -10.02 6.69
C LEU A 194 7.32 -10.55 8.08
N LEU A 195 7.12 -11.85 8.33
CA LEU A 195 7.53 -12.50 9.57
C LEU A 195 8.96 -13.05 9.49
N GLU A 196 9.39 -13.50 8.31
CA GLU A 196 10.70 -14.12 8.06
C GLU A 196 11.84 -13.09 7.89
N ASN A 197 11.56 -11.84 7.49
CA ASN A 197 12.58 -10.78 7.34
C ASN A 197 12.74 -9.85 8.55
N ARG A 198 12.45 -10.34 9.76
CA ARG A 198 12.83 -9.64 11.00
C ARG A 198 14.36 -9.69 11.22
N LYS A 199 15.14 -8.97 10.42
CA LYS A 199 16.42 -8.47 10.92
C LYS A 199 16.19 -7.09 11.54
N PRO A 200 16.53 -6.89 12.82
CA PRO A 200 16.60 -5.53 13.34
C PRO A 200 17.66 -4.79 12.54
N ILE A 201 17.27 -3.66 11.95
CA ILE A 201 18.23 -2.65 11.50
C ILE A 201 18.79 -2.06 12.81
N SER A 202 19.98 -2.52 13.19
CA SER A 202 20.84 -1.92 14.20
C SER A 202 21.56 -0.72 13.62
#